data_AF-A0ABD5RU16-F1
#
_entry.id   AF-A0ABD5RU16-F1
#
_cell.length_a   1.000
_cell.length_b   1.000
_cell.length_c   1.000
_cell.angle_alpha   90.00
_cell.angle_beta   90.00
_cell.angle_gamma   90.00
#
_symmetry.space_group_name_H-M   'P 1'
#
loop_
_entity.id
_entity.type
_entity.pdbx_description
1 polymer ?
#
loop_
_entity_poly.entity_id
_entity_poly.type
_entity_poly.pdbx_seq_one_letter_code
_entity_poly.pdbx_strand_id
1 'polypeptide(L)'
;MTTDKTIKVSEEVHAELERRKRTSRADSFDTVLKQVLELVSTPDSDTLGAYFPLDEHREAAQAVIEHIRTLGTLDESVTSNPRYLGTSYTEGLEFESKESSRTIVAIGFDETTFTVYYRGPGNEFRQVASVRHNRDEKSVEYDNCASSSGYFDDDLSGVIEAIDQKVAGALRRWS
;
A
#
# COMPACT_ATOMS: atom_id res chain seq x y z
N MET A 1 -23.80 22.74 -14.86
CA MET A 1 -23.33 23.70 -13.83
C MET A 1 -23.31 22.96 -12.51
N THR A 2 -22.14 22.48 -12.10
CA THR A 2 -21.94 21.83 -10.81
C THR A 2 -21.64 22.91 -9.77
N THR A 3 -22.52 23.04 -8.78
CA THR A 3 -22.39 23.99 -7.69
C THR A 3 -21.29 23.51 -6.74
N ASP A 4 -20.15 24.18 -6.75
CA ASP A 4 -19.09 24.00 -5.75
C ASP A 4 -19.62 24.39 -4.37
N LYS A 5 -19.68 23.44 -3.44
CA LYS A 5 -20.04 23.70 -2.04
C LYS A 5 -18.77 24.05 -1.26
N THR A 6 -18.45 25.34 -1.16
CA THR A 6 -17.37 25.83 -0.30
C THR A 6 -17.79 25.75 1.17
N ILE A 7 -17.22 24.82 1.93
CA ILE A 7 -17.41 24.73 3.39
C ILE A 7 -16.54 25.83 4.03
N LYS A 8 -17.18 26.80 4.71
CA LYS A 8 -16.47 27.81 5.50
C LYS A 8 -16.10 27.24 6.87
N VAL A 9 -14.81 27.25 7.20
CA VAL A 9 -14.26 26.80 8.49
C VAL A 9 -13.73 28.01 9.26
N SER A 10 -13.71 27.96 10.59
CA SER A 10 -13.17 29.06 11.43
C SER A 10 -11.66 29.18 11.29
N GLU A 11 -11.11 30.38 11.51
CA GLU A 11 -9.67 30.66 11.35
C GLU A 11 -8.78 29.80 12.28
N GLU A 12 -9.22 29.51 13.50
CA GLU A 12 -8.51 28.63 14.43
C GLU A 12 -8.40 27.19 13.91
N VAL A 13 -9.47 26.68 13.29
CA VAL A 13 -9.47 25.35 12.69
C VAL A 13 -8.59 25.35 11.44
N HIS A 14 -8.61 26.42 10.64
CA HIS A 14 -7.73 26.55 9.49
C HIS A 14 -6.24 26.57 9.87
N ALA A 15 -5.88 27.29 10.94
CA ALA A 15 -4.51 27.37 11.44
C ALA A 15 -4.00 26.02 11.97
N GLU A 16 -4.84 25.28 12.71
CA GLU A 16 -4.47 23.95 13.20
C GLU A 16 -4.38 22.92 12.06
N LEU A 17 -5.25 23.01 11.06
CA LEU A 17 -5.18 22.17 9.85
C LEU A 17 -3.91 22.46 9.03
N GLU A 18 -3.52 23.73 8.87
CA GLU A 18 -2.26 24.09 8.22
C GLU A 18 -1.03 23.61 8.98
N ARG A 19 -1.05 23.74 10.32
CA ARG A 19 0.03 23.27 11.18
C ARG A 19 0.21 21.76 11.04
N ARG A 20 -0.89 21.01 11.00
CA ARG A 20 -0.89 19.55 10.78
C ARG A 20 -0.44 19.19 9.36
N LYS A 21 -0.92 19.89 8.33
CA LYS A 21 -0.45 19.73 6.93
C LYS A 21 1.07 19.83 6.83
N ARG A 22 1.66 20.84 7.47
CA ARG A 22 3.12 21.02 7.53
C ARG A 22 3.85 19.93 8.31
N THR A 23 3.22 19.38 9.35
CA THR A 23 3.83 18.35 10.20
C THR A 23 3.74 16.96 9.57
N SER A 24 2.67 16.66 8.84
CA SER A 24 2.43 15.37 8.17
C SER A 24 2.89 15.31 6.71
N ARG A 25 3.45 16.40 6.15
CA ARG A 25 3.78 16.54 4.72
C ARG A 25 2.62 16.22 3.76
N ALA A 26 1.38 16.36 4.20
CA ALA A 26 0.22 16.10 3.36
C ALA A 26 0.06 17.19 2.28
N ASP A 27 -0.17 16.78 1.03
CA ASP A 27 -0.29 17.71 -0.10
C ASP A 27 -1.62 18.50 -0.09
N SER A 28 -2.67 17.99 0.59
CA SER A 28 -4.02 18.61 0.61
C SER A 28 -4.64 18.75 2.00
N PHE A 29 -5.57 19.71 2.15
CA PHE A 29 -6.34 19.89 3.38
C PHE A 29 -7.35 18.76 3.62
N ASP A 30 -7.83 18.10 2.57
CA ASP A 30 -8.77 16.96 2.67
C ASP A 30 -8.09 15.76 3.33
N THR A 31 -6.81 15.51 3.01
CA THR A 31 -5.97 14.50 3.64
C THR A 31 -5.83 14.73 5.15
N VAL A 32 -5.63 15.99 5.56
CA VAL A 32 -5.53 16.36 6.97
C VAL A 32 -6.88 16.27 7.68
N LEU A 33 -7.96 16.68 7.03
CA LEU A 33 -9.31 16.62 7.59
C LEU A 33 -9.74 15.18 7.88
N LYS A 34 -9.42 14.25 6.97
CA LYS A 34 -9.65 12.81 7.15
C LYS A 34 -8.88 12.21 8.33
N GLN A 35 -7.61 12.61 8.51
CA GLN A 35 -6.80 12.22 9.67
C GLN A 35 -7.32 12.80 11.00
N VAL A 36 -7.82 14.04 10.98
CA VAL A 36 -8.29 14.75 12.19
C VAL A 36 -9.65 14.25 12.68
N LEU A 37 -10.54 13.88 11.76
CA LEU A 37 -11.91 13.50 12.10
C LEU A 37 -12.06 12.03 12.51
N GLU A 38 -10.97 11.25 12.56
CA GLU A 38 -11.01 9.78 12.73
C GLU A 38 -12.01 9.10 11.78
N LEU A 39 -12.37 9.76 10.68
CA LEU A 39 -13.26 9.27 9.64
C LEU A 39 -12.56 8.28 8.72
N VAL A 40 -11.52 7.61 9.21
CA VAL A 40 -10.94 6.42 8.59
C VAL A 40 -11.97 5.31 8.78
N SER A 41 -13.02 5.36 7.97
CA SER A 41 -13.65 4.12 7.53
C SER A 41 -12.49 3.32 6.96
N THR A 42 -12.10 2.26 7.66
CA THR A 42 -11.01 1.37 7.27
C THR A 42 -11.21 1.11 5.77
N PRO A 43 -10.35 1.65 4.89
CA PRO A 43 -10.60 1.51 3.46
C PRO A 43 -10.67 0.03 3.17
N ASP A 44 -11.72 -0.42 2.47
CA ASP A 44 -11.71 -1.80 2.00
C ASP A 44 -10.52 -1.99 1.05
N SER A 45 -10.10 -3.23 0.88
CA SER A 45 -8.94 -3.58 0.07
C SER A 45 -9.04 -3.09 -1.37
N ASP A 46 -10.26 -3.00 -1.91
CA ASP A 46 -10.54 -2.49 -3.24
C ASP A 46 -10.34 -0.95 -3.29
N THR A 47 -10.52 -0.24 -2.17
CA THR A 47 -10.28 1.20 -2.07
C THR A 47 -8.78 1.55 -1.97
N LEU A 48 -7.95 0.68 -1.38
CA LEU A 48 -6.51 0.97 -1.19
C LEU A 48 -5.75 1.17 -2.51
N GLY A 49 -6.02 0.34 -3.52
CA GLY A 49 -5.44 0.50 -4.86
C GLY A 49 -5.98 1.72 -5.60
N ALA A 50 -7.22 2.14 -5.32
CA ALA A 50 -7.87 3.25 -6.02
C ALA A 50 -7.29 4.64 -5.70
N TYR A 51 -6.51 4.76 -4.62
CA TYR A 51 -5.91 6.05 -4.23
C TYR A 51 -4.79 6.51 -5.15
N PHE A 52 -4.25 5.66 -6.01
CA PHE A 52 -3.20 6.07 -6.94
C PHE A 52 -3.74 7.01 -8.02
N PRO A 53 -2.98 8.05 -8.42
CA PRO A 53 -3.44 9.03 -9.40
C PRO A 53 -3.39 8.53 -10.86
N LEU A 54 -2.59 7.49 -11.15
CA LEU A 54 -2.47 6.89 -12.49
C LEU A 54 -3.26 5.59 -12.57
N ASP A 55 -4.03 5.41 -13.65
CA ASP A 55 -4.82 4.20 -13.88
C ASP A 55 -3.95 2.95 -13.95
N GLU A 56 -2.80 3.02 -14.64
CA GLU A 56 -1.82 1.92 -14.70
C GLU A 56 -1.35 1.48 -13.30
N HIS A 57 -1.13 2.45 -12.39
CA HIS A 57 -0.70 2.14 -11.03
C HIS A 57 -1.82 1.48 -10.21
N ARG A 58 -3.08 1.89 -10.44
CA ARG A 58 -4.26 1.26 -9.83
C ARG A 58 -4.43 -0.17 -10.32
N GLU A 59 -4.32 -0.38 -11.63
CA GLU A 59 -4.41 -1.69 -12.28
C GLU A 59 -3.32 -2.63 -11.76
N ALA A 60 -2.07 -2.15 -11.63
CA ALA A 60 -0.98 -2.91 -11.05
C ALA A 60 -1.24 -3.32 -9.59
N ALA A 61 -1.71 -2.37 -8.76
CA ALA A 61 -2.06 -2.66 -7.36
C ALA A 61 -3.17 -3.70 -7.25
N GLN A 62 -4.24 -3.55 -8.04
CA GLN A 62 -5.36 -4.47 -8.06
C GLN A 62 -4.95 -5.86 -8.52
N ALA A 63 -4.17 -5.96 -9.60
CA ALA A 63 -3.66 -7.23 -10.11
C ALA A 63 -2.78 -7.95 -9.09
N VAL A 64 -1.93 -7.23 -8.35
CA VAL A 64 -1.12 -7.80 -7.26
C VAL A 64 -1.99 -8.34 -6.12
N ILE A 65 -2.99 -7.57 -5.68
CA ILE A 65 -3.92 -7.98 -4.61
C ILE A 65 -4.70 -9.22 -5.05
N GLU A 66 -5.30 -9.20 -6.23
CA GLU A 66 -6.05 -10.33 -6.80
C GLU A 66 -5.17 -11.56 -6.95
N HIS A 67 -3.93 -11.40 -7.41
CA HIS A 67 -2.99 -12.50 -7.52
C HIS A 67 -2.70 -13.12 -6.15
N ILE A 68 -2.40 -12.31 -5.12
CA ILE A 68 -2.17 -12.83 -3.76
C ILE A 68 -3.40 -13.54 -3.19
N ARG A 69 -4.62 -13.08 -3.50
CA ARG A 69 -5.87 -13.79 -3.13
C ARG A 69 -5.97 -15.19 -3.74
N THR A 70 -5.34 -15.44 -4.88
CA THR A 70 -5.26 -16.79 -5.47
C THR A 70 -4.20 -17.68 -4.81
N LEU A 71 -3.28 -17.10 -4.03
CA LEU A 71 -2.18 -17.81 -3.40
C LEU A 71 -2.61 -18.45 -2.08
N GLY A 72 -3.22 -19.63 -2.18
CA GLY A 72 -3.60 -20.45 -1.03
C GLY A 72 -4.80 -19.91 -0.25
N THR A 73 -5.09 -20.53 0.89
CA THR A 73 -6.18 -20.11 1.79
C THR A 73 -5.68 -19.11 2.82
N LEU A 74 -5.65 -17.83 2.42
CA LEU A 74 -5.31 -16.70 3.28
C LEU A 74 -6.57 -15.93 3.68
N ASP A 75 -6.62 -15.44 4.92
CA ASP A 75 -7.57 -14.43 5.38
C ASP A 75 -7.00 -13.04 5.16
N GLU A 76 -7.79 -12.16 4.58
CA GLU A 76 -7.40 -10.79 4.24
C GLU A 76 -7.91 -9.81 5.29
N SER A 77 -7.06 -8.88 5.71
CA SER A 77 -7.43 -7.79 6.61
C SER A 77 -6.72 -6.49 6.27
N VAL A 78 -7.40 -5.38 6.51
CA VAL A 78 -6.83 -4.03 6.35
C VAL A 78 -6.24 -3.60 7.69
N THR A 79 -5.04 -3.06 7.66
CA THR A 79 -4.29 -2.62 8.83
C THR A 79 -3.90 -1.16 8.69
N SER A 80 -4.16 -0.36 9.72
CA SER A 80 -3.69 1.02 9.80
C SER A 80 -2.40 1.06 10.59
N ASN A 81 -1.36 1.71 10.05
CA ASN A 81 -0.01 1.78 10.62
C ASN A 81 0.63 0.40 10.89
N PRO A 82 0.89 -0.39 9.84
CA PRO A 82 1.58 -1.67 9.98
C PRO A 82 3.01 -1.47 10.49
N ARG A 83 3.20 -1.66 11.81
CA ARG A 83 4.45 -1.35 12.52
C ARG A 83 5.69 -2.04 11.96
N TYR A 84 5.52 -3.14 11.24
CA TYR A 84 6.60 -3.95 10.65
C TYR A 84 6.87 -3.64 9.17
N LEU A 85 6.10 -2.75 8.54
CA LEU A 85 6.37 -2.25 7.19
C LEU A 85 7.21 -0.96 7.19
N GLY A 86 7.47 -0.38 8.36
CA GLY A 86 8.18 0.89 8.53
C GLY A 86 7.23 2.08 8.63
N THR A 87 7.76 3.25 8.98
CA THR A 87 6.97 4.45 9.30
C THR A 87 6.39 5.17 8.09
N SER A 88 6.73 4.74 6.87
CA SER A 88 6.34 5.40 5.63
C SER A 88 4.93 5.03 5.15
N TYR A 89 4.37 3.92 5.66
CA TYR A 89 3.07 3.42 5.23
C TYR A 89 2.00 3.76 6.25
N THR A 90 1.00 4.52 5.82
CA THR A 90 -0.13 4.89 6.66
C THR A 90 -1.15 3.76 6.75
N GLU A 91 -1.28 2.96 5.69
CA GLU A 91 -2.25 1.87 5.56
C GLU A 91 -1.60 0.68 4.86
N GLY A 92 -2.11 -0.52 5.14
CA GLY A 92 -1.63 -1.74 4.54
C GLY A 92 -2.70 -2.83 4.44
N LEU A 93 -2.41 -3.84 3.63
CA LEU A 93 -3.15 -5.09 3.57
C LEU A 93 -2.31 -6.20 4.17
N GLU A 94 -2.94 -7.07 4.95
CA GLU A 94 -2.33 -8.25 5.55
C GLU A 94 -3.07 -9.49 5.05
N PHE A 95 -2.30 -10.51 4.68
CA PHE A 95 -2.81 -11.82 4.31
C PHE A 95 -2.29 -12.87 5.31
N GLU A 96 -3.19 -13.43 6.09
CA GLU A 96 -2.93 -14.34 7.20
C GLU A 96 -3.23 -15.80 6.82
N SER A 97 -2.35 -16.74 7.16
CA SER A 97 -2.65 -18.17 7.00
C SER A 97 -3.77 -18.59 7.96
N LYS A 98 -4.82 -19.22 7.44
CA LYS A 98 -5.90 -19.82 8.25
C LYS A 98 -5.43 -20.90 9.21
N GLU A 99 -4.35 -21.58 8.86
CA GLU A 99 -3.83 -22.72 9.62
C GLU A 99 -3.05 -22.27 10.86
N SER A 100 -2.27 -21.20 10.73
CA SER A 100 -1.34 -20.75 11.78
C SER A 100 -1.68 -19.40 12.41
N SER A 101 -2.67 -18.68 11.86
CA SER A 101 -2.98 -17.29 12.19
C SER A 101 -1.75 -16.36 12.11
N ARG A 102 -0.88 -16.60 11.12
CA ARG A 102 0.32 -15.79 10.89
C ARG A 102 0.18 -14.99 9.61
N THR A 103 0.45 -13.69 9.67
CA THR A 103 0.56 -12.83 8.50
C THR A 103 1.73 -13.30 7.62
N ILE A 104 1.40 -13.80 6.43
CA ILE A 104 2.34 -14.35 5.45
C ILE A 104 2.79 -13.29 4.46
N VAL A 105 1.85 -12.46 4.02
CA VAL A 105 2.07 -11.40 3.04
C VAL A 105 1.52 -10.11 3.60
N ALA A 106 2.19 -9.00 3.32
CA ALA A 106 1.66 -7.68 3.61
C ALA A 106 1.96 -6.72 2.46
N ILE A 107 1.04 -5.81 2.18
CA ILE A 107 1.21 -4.75 1.19
C ILE A 107 1.13 -3.43 1.94
N GLY A 108 2.17 -2.61 1.84
CA GLY A 108 2.17 -1.25 2.37
C GLY A 108 1.82 -0.26 1.27
N PHE A 109 0.94 0.69 1.54
CA PHE A 109 0.55 1.75 0.62
C PHE A 109 1.01 3.11 1.15
N ASP A 110 1.65 3.90 0.28
CA ASP A 110 1.88 5.33 0.46
C ASP A 110 1.26 6.11 -0.72
N GLU A 111 1.41 7.44 -0.72
CA GLU A 111 0.79 8.30 -1.74
C GLU A 111 1.26 8.02 -3.19
N THR A 112 2.41 7.36 -3.35
CA THR A 112 3.09 7.19 -4.64
C THR A 112 3.58 5.78 -4.90
N THR A 113 3.51 4.89 -3.91
CA THR A 113 4.14 3.58 -3.96
C THR A 113 3.24 2.56 -3.26
N PHE A 114 3.17 1.34 -3.80
CA PHE A 114 2.87 0.18 -2.97
C PHE A 114 4.06 -0.77 -2.94
N THR A 115 4.24 -1.42 -1.80
CA THR A 115 5.33 -2.37 -1.59
C THR A 115 4.80 -3.66 -1.02
N VAL A 116 5.16 -4.78 -1.66
CA VAL A 116 4.78 -6.12 -1.23
C VAL A 116 5.89 -6.71 -0.37
N TYR A 117 5.49 -7.29 0.75
CA TYR A 117 6.35 -7.94 1.72
C TYR A 117 5.89 -9.37 1.97
N TYR A 118 6.83 -10.25 2.29
CA TYR A 118 6.55 -11.62 2.70
C TYR A 118 7.26 -11.94 4.02
N ARG A 119 6.72 -12.91 4.76
CA ARG A 119 7.34 -13.43 5.97
C ARG A 119 8.53 -14.34 5.63
N GLY A 120 9.73 -13.83 5.86
CA GLY A 120 11.00 -14.50 5.59
C GLY A 120 11.31 -15.65 6.56
N PRO A 121 12.42 -16.38 6.34
CA PRO A 121 12.80 -17.54 7.15
C PRO A 121 13.14 -17.23 8.62
N GLY A 122 13.56 -16.02 8.96
CA GLY A 122 13.86 -15.58 10.32
C GLY A 122 12.65 -14.97 11.04
N ASN A 123 11.43 -15.15 10.50
CA ASN A 123 10.18 -14.59 11.01
C ASN A 123 10.07 -13.05 10.89
N GLU A 124 10.95 -12.43 10.10
CA GLU A 124 10.93 -11.02 9.73
C GLU A 124 10.22 -10.80 8.39
N PHE A 125 9.64 -9.61 8.18
CA PHE A 125 9.16 -9.23 6.86
C PHE A 125 10.31 -8.82 5.96
N ARG A 126 10.29 -9.32 4.73
CA ARG A 126 11.23 -8.97 3.68
C ARG A 126 10.46 -8.46 2.48
N GLN A 127 11.02 -7.45 1.83
CA GLN A 127 10.44 -6.87 0.63
C GLN A 127 10.55 -7.87 -0.54
N VAL A 128 9.48 -7.99 -1.32
CA VAL A 128 9.42 -8.74 -2.57
C VAL A 128 9.67 -7.78 -3.73
N ALA A 129 8.82 -6.77 -3.83
CA ALA A 129 8.77 -5.83 -4.93
C ALA A 129 8.11 -4.53 -4.48
N SER A 130 8.40 -3.44 -5.19
CA SER A 130 7.69 -2.17 -5.07
C SER A 130 7.25 -1.70 -6.44
N VAL A 131 6.14 -0.99 -6.48
CA VAL A 131 5.64 -0.32 -7.66
C VAL A 131 5.44 1.13 -7.29
N ARG A 132 6.05 2.02 -8.07
CA ARG A 132 6.11 3.46 -7.77
C ARG A 132 5.60 4.26 -8.96
N HIS A 133 4.80 5.28 -8.67
CA HIS A 133 4.50 6.34 -9.62
C HIS A 133 5.67 7.33 -9.71
N ASN A 134 6.29 7.39 -10.88
CA ASN A 134 7.22 8.46 -11.23
C ASN A 134 6.41 9.71 -11.62
N ARG A 135 6.36 10.69 -10.71
CA ARG A 135 5.59 11.94 -10.92
C ARG A 135 6.09 12.76 -12.12
N ASP A 136 7.39 12.66 -12.45
CA ASP A 136 8.01 13.47 -13.49
C ASP A 136 7.72 12.89 -14.89
N GLU A 137 7.73 11.56 -15.00
CA GLU A 137 7.54 10.86 -16.28
C GLU A 137 6.10 10.39 -16.52
N LYS A 138 5.22 10.51 -15.51
CA LYS A 138 3.85 9.97 -15.52
C LYS A 138 3.80 8.49 -15.89
N SER A 139 4.82 7.75 -15.46
CA SER A 139 4.99 6.32 -15.67
C SER A 139 4.97 5.59 -14.33
N VAL A 140 4.82 4.27 -14.42
CA VAL A 140 4.96 3.36 -13.29
C VAL A 140 6.32 2.67 -13.38
N GLU A 141 7.05 2.66 -12.28
CA GLU A 141 8.33 1.99 -12.13
C GLU A 141 8.14 0.73 -11.27
N TYR A 142 8.75 -0.38 -11.71
CA TYR A 142 8.66 -1.67 -11.05
C TYR A 142 10.03 -2.06 -10.48
N ASP A 143 10.14 -2.03 -9.16
CA ASP A 143 11.39 -2.27 -8.42
C ASP A 143 11.46 -3.69 -7.86
N ASN A 144 12.54 -4.41 -8.21
CA ASN A 144 12.87 -5.69 -7.60
C ASN A 144 13.84 -5.50 -6.42
N CYS A 145 13.33 -5.58 -5.20
CA CYS A 145 14.16 -5.43 -4.00
C CYS A 145 14.84 -6.74 -3.54
N ALA A 146 14.65 -7.85 -4.26
CA ALA A 146 15.21 -9.15 -3.92
C ALA A 146 16.56 -9.46 -4.60
N SER A 147 16.99 -8.66 -5.59
CA SER A 147 18.27 -8.84 -6.30
C SER A 147 19.11 -7.57 -6.26
N SER A 148 20.40 -7.72 -6.00
CA SER A 148 21.42 -6.66 -6.07
C SER A 148 21.69 -6.10 -7.47
N SER A 149 20.81 -6.40 -8.43
CA SER A 149 20.88 -5.96 -9.82
C SER A 149 19.47 -5.95 -10.43
N GLY A 150 18.96 -4.77 -10.76
CA GLY A 150 17.91 -4.60 -11.75
C GLY A 150 16.52 -4.25 -11.21
N TYR A 151 15.98 -3.18 -11.80
CA TYR A 151 14.54 -2.99 -11.99
C TYR A 151 13.94 -4.24 -12.66
N PHE A 152 12.65 -4.48 -12.51
CA PHE A 152 11.96 -5.35 -13.47
C PHE A 152 12.03 -4.68 -14.86
N ASP A 153 11.90 -5.44 -15.96
CA ASP A 153 11.83 -4.88 -17.33
C ASP A 153 10.52 -4.09 -17.54
N ASP A 154 10.31 -3.05 -16.73
CA ASP A 154 9.18 -2.12 -16.70
C ASP A 154 7.78 -2.78 -16.78
N ASP A 155 7.62 -4.01 -16.31
CA ASP A 155 6.36 -4.75 -16.40
C ASP A 155 5.98 -5.49 -15.12
N LEU A 156 4.65 -5.54 -14.89
CA LEU A 156 3.99 -6.17 -13.77
C LEU A 156 4.29 -7.69 -13.69
N SER A 157 4.55 -8.34 -14.82
CA SER A 157 4.82 -9.79 -14.85
C SER A 157 6.00 -10.20 -13.96
N GLY A 158 7.06 -9.39 -13.90
CA GLY A 158 8.20 -9.64 -13.01
C GLY A 158 7.85 -9.54 -11.53
N VAL A 159 6.97 -8.59 -11.17
CA VAL A 159 6.45 -8.46 -9.80
C VAL A 159 5.66 -9.70 -9.41
N ILE A 160 4.77 -10.16 -10.29
CA ILE A 160 3.93 -11.36 -10.06
C ILE A 160 4.81 -12.61 -9.89
N GLU A 161 5.81 -12.81 -10.76
CA GLU A 161 6.73 -13.94 -10.63
C GLU A 161 7.50 -13.91 -9.30
N ALA A 162 7.97 -12.73 -8.88
CA ALA A 162 8.66 -12.57 -7.60
C ALA A 162 7.73 -12.89 -6.42
N ILE A 163 6.46 -12.48 -6.48
CA ILE A 163 5.43 -12.81 -5.49
C ILE A 163 5.25 -14.33 -5.42
N ASP A 164 5.06 -15.00 -6.56
CA ASP A 164 4.90 -16.46 -6.61
C ASP A 164 6.04 -17.19 -5.91
N GLN A 165 7.28 -16.85 -6.27
CA GLN A 165 8.45 -17.52 -5.73
C GLN A 165 8.59 -17.31 -4.21
N LYS A 166 8.40 -16.07 -3.74
CA LYS A 166 8.64 -15.70 -2.33
C LYS A 166 7.47 -16.08 -1.43
N VAL A 167 6.23 -15.80 -1.85
CA VAL A 167 5.01 -16.11 -1.08
C VAL A 167 4.79 -17.61 -1.01
N ALA A 168 4.95 -18.38 -2.11
CA ALA A 168 4.86 -19.83 -2.02
C ALA A 168 5.92 -20.42 -1.07
N GLY A 169 7.12 -19.85 -1.06
CA GLY A 169 8.17 -20.19 -0.10
C GLY A 169 7.84 -19.83 1.35
N ALA A 170 7.05 -18.78 1.58
CA ALA A 170 6.57 -18.37 2.88
C ALA A 170 5.43 -19.28 3.36
N LEU A 171 4.43 -19.54 2.51
CA LEU A 171 3.31 -20.45 2.77
C LEU A 171 3.81 -21.84 3.19
N ARG A 172 4.73 -22.44 2.42
CA ARG A 172 5.30 -23.76 2.80
C ARG A 172 5.98 -23.81 4.16
N ARG A 173 6.42 -22.67 4.71
CA ARG A 173 7.17 -22.58 5.96
C ARG A 173 6.29 -22.18 7.14
N TRP A 174 5.29 -21.35 6.88
CA TRP A 174 4.59 -20.60 7.90
C TRP A 174 3.07 -20.78 7.86
N SER A 175 2.53 -21.41 6.82
CA SER A 175 1.15 -21.88 6.84
C SER A 175 0.97 -22.96 7.89
#